data_AF-A7VJU8-F1
#
_entry.id   AF-A7VJU8-F1
#
_cell.length_a   1.000
_cell.length_b   1.000
_cell.length_c   1.000
_cell.angle_alpha   90.00
_cell.angle_beta   90.00
_cell.angle_gamma   90.00
#
_symmetry.space_group_name_H-M   'P 1'
#
loop_
_entity.id
_entity.type
_entity.pdbx_description
1 polymer ?
#
loop_
_entity_poly.entity_id
_entity_poly.type
_entity_poly.pdbx_seq_one_letter_code
_entity_poly.pdbx_strand_id
1 'polypeptide(L)'
;LALCGMPFLSGFYSKDLFLEMISLSYINLFSFFLYFFSTGLTVCYSFRLIYYSMTSESNFSSLNLLNDESWIMLKSMIGLLLMSILGGSMLMWLIFPTPVFIMLPIYLKLLTLLVCMMGGLIGYLISNISLFFYNK
;
A
#
# COMPACT_ATOMS: atom_id res chain seq x y z
N LEU A 1 1.21 4.46 0.98
CA LEU A 1 -0.27 4.61 0.92
C LEU A 1 -0.86 4.15 -0.42
N ALA A 2 -0.52 4.77 -1.56
CA ALA A 2 -0.99 4.27 -2.87
C ALA A 2 -0.60 2.80 -3.12
N LEU A 3 0.62 2.41 -2.73
CA LEU A 3 1.08 1.02 -2.78
C LEU A 3 0.27 0.06 -1.90
N CYS A 4 -0.33 0.56 -0.81
CA CYS A 4 -1.07 -0.23 0.18
C CYS A 4 -2.52 -0.48 -0.24
N GLY A 5 -2.97 0.12 -1.35
CA GLY A 5 -4.36 -0.01 -1.81
C GLY A 5 -5.36 0.78 -0.97
N MET A 6 -4.95 1.90 -0.38
CA MET A 6 -5.86 2.81 0.34
C MET A 6 -6.98 3.27 -0.63
N PRO A 7 -8.26 3.32 -0.19
CA PRO A 7 -9.38 3.66 -1.07
C PRO A 7 -9.16 5.01 -1.78
N PHE A 8 -9.58 5.07 -3.04
CA PHE A 8 -9.48 6.22 -3.96
C PHE A 8 -8.09 6.59 -4.50
N LEU A 9 -7.00 5.93 -4.08
CA LEU A 9 -5.70 6.08 -4.75
C LEU A 9 -5.53 5.10 -5.91
N SER A 10 -4.60 5.40 -6.81
CA SER A 10 -4.37 4.58 -8.02
C SER A 10 -4.19 3.08 -7.77
N GLY A 11 -3.56 2.69 -6.66
CA GLY A 11 -3.34 1.29 -6.33
C GLY A 11 -4.60 0.53 -5.89
N PHE A 12 -5.65 1.21 -5.43
CA PHE A 12 -6.93 0.58 -5.08
C PHE A 12 -7.61 0.00 -6.32
N TYR A 13 -7.66 0.80 -7.40
CA TYR A 13 -8.33 0.42 -8.64
C TYR A 13 -7.79 -0.87 -9.27
N SER A 14 -6.48 -1.12 -9.19
CA SER A 14 -5.89 -2.34 -9.76
C SER A 14 -5.86 -3.51 -8.77
N LYS A 15 -5.45 -3.27 -7.52
CA LYS A 15 -5.24 -4.36 -6.56
C LYS A 15 -6.55 -4.95 -6.04
N ASP A 16 -7.56 -4.12 -5.76
CA ASP A 16 -8.83 -4.61 -5.21
C ASP A 16 -9.57 -5.45 -6.26
N LEU A 17 -9.68 -4.93 -7.49
CA LEU A 17 -10.24 -5.66 -8.64
C LEU A 17 -9.52 -6.99 -8.90
N PHE A 18 -8.19 -7.04 -8.81
CA PHE A 18 -7.45 -8.28 -9.00
C PHE A 18 -7.74 -9.32 -7.91
N LEU A 19 -7.81 -8.91 -6.64
CA LEU A 19 -8.11 -9.82 -5.53
C LEU A 19 -9.56 -10.30 -5.56
N GLU A 20 -10.50 -9.44 -5.95
CA GLU A 20 -11.90 -9.84 -6.16
C GLU A 20 -12.00 -10.88 -7.30
N MET A 21 -11.30 -10.70 -8.42
CA MET A 21 -11.27 -11.67 -9.52
C MET A 21 -10.65 -13.01 -9.10
N ILE A 22 -9.59 -13.01 -8.28
CA ILE A 22 -9.02 -14.22 -7.67
C ILE A 22 -10.06 -14.93 -6.81
N SER A 23 -10.84 -14.19 -6.02
CA SER A 23 -11.83 -14.79 -5.12
C SER A 23 -13.02 -15.43 -5.85
N LEU A 24 -13.32 -15.00 -7.08
CA LEU A 24 -14.30 -15.65 -7.95
C LEU A 24 -13.74 -16.87 -8.66
N SER A 25 -12.44 -16.90 -8.94
CA SER A 25 -11.82 -17.96 -9.71
C SER A 25 -11.59 -19.23 -8.88
N TYR A 26 -11.61 -20.39 -9.56
CA TYR A 26 -11.33 -21.68 -8.95
C TYR A 26 -9.83 -21.87 -8.72
N ILE A 27 -9.30 -21.29 -7.65
CA ILE A 27 -7.90 -21.38 -7.24
C ILE A 27 -7.79 -22.30 -6.02
N ASN A 28 -6.66 -23.02 -5.90
CA ASN A 28 -6.36 -23.83 -4.72
C ASN A 28 -6.37 -23.00 -3.43
N LEU A 29 -6.87 -23.56 -2.33
CA LEU A 29 -6.97 -22.88 -1.04
C LEU A 29 -5.61 -22.33 -0.56
N PHE A 30 -4.51 -23.06 -0.80
CA PHE A 30 -3.17 -22.64 -0.43
C PHE A 30 -2.72 -21.37 -1.17
N SER A 31 -2.92 -21.32 -2.48
CA SER A 31 -2.63 -20.13 -3.29
C SER A 31 -3.53 -18.95 -2.91
N PHE A 32 -4.82 -19.20 -2.64
CA PHE A 32 -5.72 -18.16 -2.14
C PHE A 32 -5.18 -17.53 -0.85
N PHE A 33 -4.78 -18.35 0.12
CA PHE A 33 -4.18 -17.85 1.36
C PHE A 33 -2.91 -17.03 1.12
N LEU A 34 -2.00 -17.50 0.25
CA LEU A 34 -0.77 -16.79 -0.05
C LEU A 34 -1.02 -15.41 -0.69
N TYR A 35 -2.01 -15.27 -1.56
CA TYR A 35 -2.36 -13.96 -2.13
C TYR A 35 -2.77 -12.97 -1.04
N PHE A 36 -3.72 -13.31 -0.17
CA PHE A 36 -4.14 -12.42 0.92
C PHE A 36 -3.01 -12.18 1.92
N PHE A 37 -2.23 -13.20 2.29
CA PHE A 37 -1.09 -13.03 3.20
C PHE A 37 -0.02 -12.09 2.61
N SER A 38 0.30 -12.24 1.33
CA SER A 38 1.24 -11.35 0.64
C SER A 38 0.75 -9.89 0.64
N THR A 39 -0.56 -9.66 0.43
CA THR A 39 -1.12 -8.30 0.48
C THR A 39 -0.97 -7.68 1.86
N GLY A 40 -1.25 -8.43 2.93
CA GLY A 40 -1.02 -7.99 4.31
C GLY A 40 0.45 -7.63 4.57
N LEU A 41 1.40 -8.45 4.10
CA LEU A 41 2.83 -8.17 4.23
C LEU A 41 3.27 -6.90 3.49
N THR A 42 2.72 -6.61 2.30
CA THR A 42 3.04 -5.36 1.59
C THR A 42 2.62 -4.13 2.40
N VAL A 43 1.49 -4.23 3.11
CA VAL A 43 1.03 -3.17 4.00
C VAL A 43 1.96 -3.07 5.21
N CYS A 44 2.31 -4.18 5.87
CA CYS A 44 3.28 -4.18 6.97
C CYS A 44 4.60 -3.50 6.58
N TYR A 45 5.16 -3.83 5.41
CA TYR A 45 6.40 -3.24 4.90
C TYR A 45 6.28 -1.72 4.73
N SER A 46 5.17 -1.24 4.16
CA SER A 46 4.97 0.18 3.94
C SER A 46 4.87 0.99 5.24
N PHE A 47 4.19 0.46 6.26
CA PHE A 47 4.09 1.12 7.56
C PHE A 47 5.43 1.08 8.32
N ARG A 48 6.20 0.00 8.20
CA ARG A 48 7.57 -0.07 8.72
C ARG A 48 8.47 1.01 8.11
N LEU A 49 8.36 1.24 6.79
CA LEU A 49 9.13 2.29 6.12
C LEU A 49 8.75 3.67 6.65
N ILE A 50 7.45 3.96 6.77
CA ILE A 50 6.95 5.22 7.33
C ILE A 50 7.49 5.41 8.76
N TYR A 51 7.52 4.34 9.56
CA TYR A 51 7.99 4.42 10.92
C TYR A 51 9.46 4.87 11.00
N TYR A 52 10.34 4.22 10.25
CA TYR A 52 11.79 4.50 10.32
C TYR A 52 12.24 5.78 9.61
N SER A 53 11.49 6.28 8.62
CA SER A 53 11.90 7.47 7.88
C SER A 53 11.26 8.76 8.38
N MET A 54 10.01 8.70 8.85
CA MET A 54 9.22 9.91 9.14
C MET A 54 8.89 10.06 10.61
N THR A 55 8.62 8.97 11.35
CA THR A 55 8.13 9.08 12.73
C THR A 55 9.18 8.81 13.79
N SER A 56 10.20 8.00 13.50
CA SER A 56 11.30 7.74 14.43
C SER A 56 12.25 8.93 14.52
N GLU A 57 12.95 9.03 15.64
CA GLU A 57 14.03 10.00 15.82
C GLU A 57 15.03 9.96 14.66
N SER A 58 15.44 11.15 14.22
CA SER A 58 16.33 11.28 13.09
C SER A 58 17.72 10.77 13.44
N ASN A 59 18.09 9.57 12.97
CA ASN A 59 19.42 8.95 13.14
C ASN A 59 20.49 9.60 12.24
N PHE A 60 20.42 10.91 12.07
CA PHE A 60 21.32 11.69 11.24
C PHE A 60 22.62 11.99 11.99
N SER A 61 23.75 12.03 11.28
CA SER A 61 24.98 12.53 11.86
C SER A 61 24.83 14.00 12.27
N SER A 62 25.60 14.42 13.26
CA SER A 62 25.51 15.77 13.85
C SER A 62 25.75 16.93 12.86
N LEU A 63 26.29 16.66 11.67
CA LEU A 63 26.53 17.62 10.60
C LEU A 63 25.78 17.22 9.33
N ASN A 64 24.44 17.29 9.36
CA ASN A 64 23.62 17.01 8.19
C ASN A 64 23.18 18.30 7.49
N LEU A 65 23.54 18.45 6.20
CA LEU A 65 22.99 19.45 5.30
C LEU A 65 21.79 18.83 4.53
N LEU A 66 20.58 18.99 5.08
CA LEU A 66 19.34 18.66 4.37
C LEU A 66 18.89 19.89 3.59
N ASN A 67 18.86 19.81 2.26
CA ASN A 67 18.36 20.89 1.41
C ASN A 67 17.46 20.34 0.29
N ASP A 68 16.17 20.64 0.35
CA ASP A 68 15.15 20.20 -0.63
C ASP A 68 14.69 21.33 -1.57
N GLU A 69 15.39 22.46 -1.63
CA GLU A 69 14.93 23.65 -2.37
C GLU A 69 15.12 23.59 -3.90
N SER A 70 15.63 22.49 -4.44
CA SER A 70 15.88 22.40 -5.88
C SER A 70 14.58 22.35 -6.69
N TRP A 71 14.29 23.43 -7.41
CA TRP A 71 13.08 23.59 -8.24
C TRP A 71 12.88 22.46 -9.25
N ILE A 72 13.96 21.88 -9.78
CA ILE A 72 13.90 20.77 -10.74
C ILE A 72 13.32 19.50 -10.09
N MET A 73 13.73 19.21 -8.85
CA MET A 73 13.23 18.05 -8.09
C MET A 73 11.78 18.27 -7.66
N LEU A 74 11.45 19.45 -7.11
CA LEU A 74 10.08 19.76 -6.69
C LEU A 74 9.09 19.64 -7.85
N LYS A 75 9.45 20.15 -9.03
CA LYS A 75 8.59 20.09 -10.23
C LYS A 75 8.32 18.64 -10.66
N SER A 76 9.30 17.75 -10.61
CA SER A 76 9.11 16.34 -11.00
C SER A 76 8.27 15.57 -9.97
N MET A 77 8.47 15.83 -8.67
CA MET A 77 7.67 15.21 -7.61
C MET A 77 6.20 15.60 -7.68
N ILE A 78 5.88 16.87 -7.95
CA ILE A 78 4.50 17.34 -8.11
C ILE A 78 3.79 16.65 -9.28
N GLY A 79 4.48 16.48 -10.42
CA GLY A 79 3.93 15.78 -11.58
C GLY A 79 3.59 14.32 -11.28
N LEU A 80 4.48 13.61 -10.57
CA LEU A 80 4.26 12.23 -10.15
C LEU A 80 3.12 12.10 -9.13
N LEU A 81 3.02 13.04 -8.18
CA LEU A 81 1.95 13.06 -7.19
C LEU A 81 0.58 13.18 -7.83
N LEU A 82 0.41 14.10 -8.79
CA LEU A 82 -0.84 14.25 -9.54
C LEU A 82 -1.23 12.97 -10.28
N MET A 83 -0.28 12.32 -10.94
CA MET A 83 -0.54 11.06 -11.64
C MET A 83 -0.87 9.91 -10.67
N SER A 84 -0.29 9.89 -9.47
CA SER A 84 -0.59 8.85 -8.48
C SER A 84 -2.03 8.91 -7.93
N ILE A 85 -2.66 10.09 -7.96
CA ILE A 85 -4.03 10.31 -7.49
C ILE A 85 -5.03 10.10 -8.64
N LEU A 86 -4.83 10.79 -9.76
CA LEU A 86 -5.78 10.80 -10.88
C LEU A 86 -5.57 9.65 -11.86
N GLY A 87 -4.33 9.19 -12.02
CA GLY A 87 -3.97 8.25 -13.07
C GLY A 87 -4.70 6.92 -12.97
N GLY A 88 -4.92 6.40 -11.76
CA GLY A 88 -5.59 5.11 -11.59
C GLY A 88 -7.07 5.12 -11.99
N SER A 89 -7.82 6.15 -11.58
CA SER A 89 -9.23 6.28 -11.95
C SER A 89 -9.40 6.55 -13.45
N MET A 90 -8.57 7.44 -14.01
CA MET A 90 -8.59 7.73 -15.45
C MET A 90 -8.27 6.49 -16.29
N LEU A 91 -7.25 5.72 -15.91
CA LEU A 91 -6.88 4.49 -16.62
C LEU A 91 -7.97 3.42 -16.50
N MET A 92 -8.58 3.26 -15.33
CA MET A 92 -9.68 2.29 -15.14
C MET A 92 -10.84 2.56 -16.10
N TRP A 93 -11.28 3.81 -16.22
CA TRP A 93 -12.37 4.18 -17.12
C TRP A 93 -12.03 4.04 -18.60
N LEU A 94 -10.77 4.24 -18.97
CA LEU A 94 -10.32 4.10 -20.37
C LEU A 94 -10.14 2.64 -20.80
N ILE A 95 -9.55 1.80 -19.94
CA ILE A 95 -9.16 0.42 -20.29
C ILE A 95 -10.36 -0.54 -20.18
N PHE A 96 -11.24 -0.33 -19.20
CA PHE A 96 -12.40 -1.19 -18.96
C PHE A 96 -13.72 -0.46 -19.27
N PRO A 97 -14.11 -0.37 -20.55
CA PRO A 97 -15.37 0.29 -20.94
C PRO A 97 -16.60 -0.47 -20.43
N THR A 98 -16.48 -1.78 -20.21
CA THR A 98 -17.49 -2.61 -19.55
C THR A 98 -16.94 -3.11 -18.21
N PRO A 99 -17.46 -2.65 -17.06
CA PRO A 99 -16.99 -3.13 -15.78
C PRO A 99 -17.33 -4.62 -15.64
N VAL A 100 -16.34 -5.43 -15.22
CA VAL A 100 -16.58 -6.83 -14.88
C VAL A 100 -17.45 -6.85 -13.62
N PHE A 101 -18.63 -7.46 -13.71
CA PHE A 101 -19.53 -7.54 -12.58
C PHE A 101 -19.15 -8.71 -11.66
N ILE A 102 -18.73 -8.37 -10.45
CA ILE A 102 -18.21 -9.31 -9.47
C ILE A 102 -19.27 -9.51 -8.37
N MET A 103 -19.91 -10.67 -8.38
CA MET A 103 -20.90 -11.06 -7.35
C MET A 103 -20.23 -11.90 -6.28
N LEU A 104 -19.88 -11.25 -5.17
CA LEU A 104 -19.30 -11.88 -3.99
C LEU A 104 -20.21 -11.68 -2.77
N PRO A 105 -20.24 -12.66 -1.84
CA PRO A 105 -20.84 -12.45 -0.54
C PRO A 105 -20.07 -11.40 0.27
N ILE A 106 -20.75 -10.72 1.20
CA ILE A 106 -20.23 -9.53 1.89
C ILE A 106 -18.89 -9.78 2.60
N TYR A 107 -18.67 -11.00 3.10
CA TYR A 107 -17.46 -11.38 3.81
C TYR A 107 -16.21 -11.40 2.91
N LEU A 108 -16.33 -11.88 1.66
CA LEU A 108 -15.22 -11.88 0.71
C LEU A 108 -14.94 -10.46 0.20
N LYS A 109 -15.99 -9.68 -0.01
CA LYS A 109 -15.84 -8.31 -0.48
C LYS A 109 -15.11 -7.40 0.52
N LEU A 110 -15.36 -7.57 1.82
CA LEU A 110 -14.69 -6.80 2.86
C LEU A 110 -13.32 -7.36 3.27
N LEU A 111 -12.95 -8.55 2.78
CA LEU A 111 -11.73 -9.24 3.19
C LEU A 111 -10.47 -8.43 2.86
N THR A 112 -10.40 -7.82 1.67
CA THR A 112 -9.25 -7.03 1.22
C THR A 112 -8.98 -5.85 2.16
N LEU A 113 -10.04 -5.10 2.49
CA LEU A 113 -9.96 -3.97 3.42
C LEU A 113 -9.54 -4.40 4.83
N LEU A 114 -10.10 -5.52 5.34
CA LEU A 114 -9.73 -6.06 6.66
C LEU A 114 -8.26 -6.46 6.72
N VAL A 115 -7.75 -7.13 5.68
CA VAL A 115 -6.33 -7.52 5.60
C VAL A 115 -5.43 -6.29 5.58
N CYS A 116 -5.80 -5.23 4.86
CA CYS A 116 -5.04 -3.97 4.88
C CYS A 116 -5.01 -3.32 6.28
N MET A 117 -6.14 -3.26 6.98
CA MET A 117 -6.20 -2.70 8.34
C MET A 117 -5.35 -3.51 9.33
N MET A 118 -5.48 -4.85 9.31
CA MET A 118 -4.70 -5.74 10.17
C MET A 118 -3.21 -5.65 9.86
N GLY A 119 -2.82 -5.64 8.59
CA GLY A 119 -1.41 -5.48 8.18
C GLY A 119 -0.81 -4.15 8.62
N GLY A 120 -1.59 -3.06 8.58
CA GLY A 120 -1.14 -1.75 9.08
C GLY A 120 -0.88 -1.76 10.58
N LEU A 121 -1.82 -2.31 11.36
CA LEU A 121 -1.68 -2.44 12.82
C LEU A 121 -0.49 -3.31 13.20
N ILE A 122 -0.34 -4.47 12.57
CA ILE A 122 0.79 -5.39 12.82
C ILE A 122 2.11 -4.72 12.43
N GLY A 123 2.18 -4.06 11.26
CA GLY A 123 3.37 -3.36 10.81
C GLY A 123 3.84 -2.28 11.79
N TYR A 124 2.91 -1.49 12.31
CA TYR A 124 3.21 -0.44 13.29
C TYR A 124 3.59 -1.02 14.66
N LEU A 125 2.93 -2.08 15.13
CA LEU A 125 3.31 -2.75 16.37
C LEU A 125 4.71 -3.36 16.28
N ILE A 126 5.05 -4.02 15.17
CA ILE A 126 6.38 -4.60 14.95
C ILE A 126 7.46 -3.51 14.97
N SER A 127 7.17 -2.34 14.39
CA SER A 127 8.14 -1.24 14.35
C SER A 127 8.31 -0.55 15.70
N ASN A 128 7.24 -0.47 16.51
CA ASN A 128 7.26 0.10 17.86
C ASN A 128 7.92 -0.81 18.91
N ILE A 129 8.11 -2.10 18.64
CA ILE A 129 8.90 -2.97 19.52
C ILE A 129 10.35 -2.48 19.47
N SER A 130 10.65 -1.59 20.40
CA SER A 130 11.91 -0.89 20.64
C SER A 130 13.06 -1.80 21.12
N LEU A 131 13.04 -3.11 20.86
CA LEU A 131 13.63 -4.08 21.81
C LEU A 131 14.64 -5.12 21.27
N PHE A 132 15.24 -4.97 20.09
CA PHE A 132 16.34 -5.88 19.70
C PHE A 132 17.68 -5.24 19.29
N PHE A 133 17.80 -3.91 19.23
CA PHE A 133 19.10 -3.26 18.99
C PHE A 133 19.34 -2.02 19.87
N TYR A 134 19.03 -2.13 21.16
CA TYR A 134 19.83 -1.41 22.17
C TYR A 134 21.20 -2.07 22.37
N ASN A 135 21.46 -3.20 21.68
CA ASN A 135 22.75 -3.88 21.62
C ASN A 135 23.34 -3.84 20.19
N LYS A 136 23.69 -2.63 19.73
CA LYS A 136 24.95 -2.33 19.04
C LYS A 136 25.08 -0.83 18.83
#